data_AF-A0A9X2BT08-F1
#
_entry.id   AF-A0A9X2BT08-F1
#
_cell.length_a   1.000
_cell.length_b   1.000
_cell.length_c   1.000
_cell.angle_alpha   90.00
_cell.angle_beta   90.00
_cell.angle_gamma   90.00
#
_symmetry.space_group_name_H-M   'P 1'
#
loop_
_entity.id
_entity.type
_entity.pdbx_description
1 polymer ?
#
loop_
_entity_poly.entity_id
_entity_poly.type
_entity_poly.pdbx_seq_one_letter_code
_entity_poly.pdbx_strand_id
1 'polypeptide(L)'
;MAEIGQEIVKRYLEELGFEVRKIPESDVKTPDYEVFLNEQLVFYCEEKTLEYDDFEGVKDDPTYNSISAHVHKATKQFNSINPNREYPNVLAFVNFDTLKNVHDLFTTLTGHILLESGEYMKIHRVGRITSDLDQIDLYLWFDKEKFINKIWGEVHSIHDENLKKIIPNKDKASE
;
A
#
# COMPACT_ATOMS: atom_id res chain seq x y z
N MET A 1 -3.00 -15.77 -6.35
CA MET A 1 -3.96 -14.68 -6.63
C MET A 1 -3.31 -13.36 -7.02
N ALA A 2 -1.97 -13.26 -7.02
CA ALA A 2 -1.24 -12.02 -7.34
C ALA A 2 -1.64 -11.35 -8.66
N GLU A 3 -1.79 -12.10 -9.76
CA GLU A 3 -2.23 -11.53 -11.05
C GLU A 3 -3.63 -10.89 -10.97
N ILE A 4 -4.52 -11.45 -10.15
CA ILE A 4 -5.87 -10.89 -9.93
C ILE A 4 -5.77 -9.61 -9.10
N GLY A 5 -4.94 -9.59 -8.06
CA GLY A 5 -4.69 -8.39 -7.25
C GLY A 5 -4.12 -7.25 -8.08
N GLN A 6 -3.12 -7.55 -8.89
CA GLN A 6 -2.53 -6.65 -9.89
C GLN A 6 -3.60 -6.04 -10.81
N GLU A 7 -4.47 -6.86 -11.41
CA GLU A 7 -5.53 -6.37 -12.29
C GLU A 7 -6.56 -5.49 -11.56
N ILE A 8 -6.91 -5.81 -10.31
CA ILE A 8 -7.81 -4.98 -9.49
C ILE A 8 -7.22 -3.58 -9.27
N VAL A 9 -5.95 -3.51 -8.88
CA VAL A 9 -5.26 -2.24 -8.63
C VAL A 9 -5.13 -1.44 -9.92
N LYS A 10 -4.71 -2.10 -11.01
CA LYS A 10 -4.61 -1.48 -12.32
C LYS A 10 -5.93 -0.87 -12.76
N ARG A 11 -7.02 -1.65 -12.75
CA ARG A 11 -8.36 -1.18 -13.14
C ARG A 11 -8.80 0.02 -12.31
N TYR A 12 -8.61 -0.03 -10.99
CA TYR A 12 -8.95 1.10 -10.12
C TYR A 12 -8.18 2.38 -10.50
N LEU A 13 -6.89 2.28 -10.76
CA LEU A 13 -6.07 3.43 -11.16
C LEU A 13 -6.47 3.95 -12.54
N GLU A 14 -6.78 3.07 -13.50
CA GLU A 14 -7.26 3.47 -14.82
C GLU A 14 -8.65 4.16 -14.75
N GLU A 15 -9.54 3.70 -13.87
CA GLU A 15 -10.83 4.36 -13.59
C GLU A 15 -10.68 5.76 -13.00
N LEU A 16 -9.57 6.03 -12.30
CA LEU A 16 -9.21 7.37 -11.84
C LEU A 16 -8.62 8.27 -12.94
N GLY A 17 -8.44 7.75 -14.15
CA GLY A 17 -7.91 8.48 -15.30
C GLY A 17 -6.39 8.40 -15.47
N PHE A 18 -5.72 7.48 -14.76
CA PHE A 18 -4.30 7.22 -14.97
C PHE A 18 -4.07 6.25 -16.14
N GLU A 19 -2.91 6.36 -16.76
CA GLU A 19 -2.37 5.31 -17.61
C GLU A 19 -1.42 4.43 -16.78
N VAL A 20 -1.70 3.13 -16.69
CA VAL A 20 -0.94 2.20 -15.84
C VAL A 20 -0.12 1.26 -16.71
N ARG A 21 1.21 1.35 -16.63
CA ARG A 21 2.14 0.55 -17.42
C ARG A 21 2.84 -0.48 -16.53
N LYS A 22 2.69 -1.76 -16.84
CA LYS A 22 3.38 -2.84 -16.13
C LYS A 22 4.88 -2.76 -16.42
N ILE A 23 5.71 -2.76 -15.38
CA ILE A 23 7.15 -2.85 -15.52
C ILE A 23 7.49 -4.30 -15.92
N PRO A 24 8.26 -4.52 -17.00
CA PRO A 24 8.63 -5.87 -17.42
C PRO A 24 9.41 -6.59 -16.32
N GLU A 25 9.11 -7.88 -16.15
CA GLU A 25 9.86 -8.72 -15.22
C GLU A 25 11.34 -8.81 -15.65
N SER A 26 12.23 -8.72 -14.67
CA SER A 26 13.67 -8.82 -14.88
C SER A 26 14.33 -9.57 -13.72
N ASP A 27 15.63 -9.84 -13.82
CA ASP A 27 16.41 -10.44 -12.74
C ASP A 27 16.49 -9.54 -11.49
N VAL A 28 16.15 -8.25 -11.65
CA VAL A 28 16.06 -7.28 -10.56
C VAL A 28 14.61 -7.15 -10.12
N LYS A 29 14.39 -7.13 -8.80
CA LYS A 29 13.06 -6.89 -8.22
C LYS A 29 12.64 -5.45 -8.50
N THR A 30 11.57 -5.26 -9.26
CA THR A 30 10.99 -3.95 -9.58
C THR A 30 9.63 -3.78 -8.91
N PRO A 31 9.09 -2.55 -8.85
CA PRO A 31 7.68 -2.35 -8.63
C PRO A 31 6.87 -2.98 -9.78
N ASP A 32 5.58 -3.21 -9.56
CA ASP A 32 4.68 -3.72 -10.60
C ASP A 32 4.40 -2.70 -11.70
N TYR A 33 4.22 -1.42 -11.35
CA TYR A 33 3.72 -0.41 -12.28
C TYR A 33 4.46 0.92 -12.23
N GLU A 34 4.58 1.51 -13.42
CA GLU A 34 4.71 2.95 -13.63
C GLU A 34 3.32 3.54 -13.90
N VAL A 35 2.96 4.61 -13.20
CA VAL A 35 1.65 5.24 -13.33
C VAL A 35 1.78 6.65 -13.86
N PHE A 36 1.09 6.93 -14.96
CA PHE A 36 1.18 8.17 -15.71
C PHE A 36 -0.14 8.97 -15.67
N LEU A 37 -0.02 10.29 -15.68
CA LEU A 37 -1.13 11.22 -15.91
C LEU A 37 -0.71 12.20 -17.00
N ASN A 38 -1.46 12.29 -18.10
CA ASN A 38 -1.12 13.14 -19.24
C ASN A 38 0.33 12.90 -19.74
N GLU A 39 0.70 11.64 -19.93
CA GLU A 39 2.04 11.19 -20.38
C GLU A 39 3.20 11.46 -19.39
N GLN A 40 2.94 12.04 -18.22
CA GLN A 40 3.93 12.28 -17.18
C GLN A 40 3.88 11.19 -16.13
N LEU A 41 5.04 10.61 -15.79
CA LEU A 41 5.15 9.68 -14.66
C LEU A 41 4.79 10.44 -13.38
N VAL A 42 3.81 9.94 -12.64
CA VAL A 42 3.32 10.59 -11.42
C VAL A 42 3.62 9.81 -10.16
N PHE A 43 3.76 8.49 -10.23
CA PHE A 43 4.21 7.63 -9.14
C PHE A 43 4.53 6.22 -9.61
N TYR A 44 5.28 5.48 -8.79
CA TYR A 44 5.42 4.03 -8.90
C TYR A 44 4.40 3.33 -8.01
N CYS A 45 3.82 2.22 -8.48
CA CYS A 45 2.88 1.43 -7.70
C CYS A 45 3.33 -0.03 -7.58
N GLU A 46 3.29 -0.56 -6.36
CA GLU A 46 3.49 -1.98 -6.08
C GLU A 46 2.21 -2.57 -5.50
N GLU A 47 1.83 -3.75 -5.97
CA GLU A 47 0.71 -4.52 -5.43
C GLU A 47 1.22 -5.60 -4.47
N LYS A 48 0.45 -5.84 -3.40
CA LYS A 48 0.64 -6.98 -2.49
C LYS A 48 -0.70 -7.62 -2.17
N THR A 49 -0.90 -8.81 -2.71
CA THR A 49 -2.06 -9.62 -2.36
C THR A 49 -1.88 -10.28 -0.99
N LEU A 50 -2.89 -10.14 -0.12
CA LEU A 50 -3.01 -10.87 1.13
C LEU A 50 -3.99 -12.04 0.93
N GLU A 51 -3.48 -13.26 0.97
CA GLU A 51 -4.28 -14.48 0.85
C GLU A 51 -4.53 -15.09 2.23
N TYR A 52 -5.67 -15.77 2.38
CA TYR A 52 -5.93 -16.58 3.58
C TYR A 52 -4.90 -17.71 3.66
N ASP A 53 -4.19 -17.78 4.78
CA ASP A 53 -3.24 -18.85 5.05
C ASP A 53 -3.96 -19.91 5.89
N ASP A 54 -4.24 -21.07 5.30
CA ASP A 54 -4.93 -22.20 5.92
C ASP A 54 -4.01 -23.06 6.80
N PHE A 55 -2.85 -22.52 7.18
CA PHE A 55 -1.84 -23.21 7.96
C PHE A 55 -2.39 -23.74 9.31
N GLU A 56 -2.56 -25.06 9.39
CA GLU A 56 -2.87 -25.76 10.63
C GLU A 56 -1.60 -25.95 11.48
N GLY A 57 -1.28 -24.96 12.31
CA GLY A 57 -0.21 -25.01 13.31
C GLY A 57 -0.17 -23.76 14.18
N VAL A 58 0.62 -23.76 15.26
CA VAL A 58 0.88 -22.55 16.06
C VAL A 58 1.87 -21.68 15.27
N LYS A 59 1.35 -20.86 14.36
CA LYS A 59 2.16 -19.84 13.71
C LYS A 59 2.20 -18.63 14.63
N ASP A 60 3.40 -18.28 15.10
CA ASP A 60 3.68 -17.07 15.86
C ASP A 60 3.64 -15.80 14.97
N ASP A 61 2.88 -15.82 13.87
CA ASP A 61 2.72 -14.70 12.94
C ASP A 61 1.42 -13.93 13.26
N PRO A 62 1.44 -12.95 14.17
CA PRO A 62 0.38 -11.95 14.21
C PRO A 62 0.30 -11.27 12.84
N THR A 63 -0.91 -10.94 12.38
CA THR A 63 -1.20 -10.17 11.15
C THR A 63 -0.23 -9.02 10.86
N TYR A 64 0.30 -8.40 11.92
CA TYR A 64 1.37 -7.40 11.89
C TYR A 64 2.62 -7.86 11.09
N ASN A 65 3.09 -9.09 11.29
CA ASN A 65 4.31 -9.61 10.67
C ASN A 65 4.14 -9.80 9.16
N SER A 66 2.98 -10.25 8.70
CA SER A 66 2.74 -10.44 7.26
C SER A 66 2.70 -9.10 6.53
N ILE A 67 1.96 -8.11 7.06
CA ILE A 67 1.89 -6.76 6.47
C ILE A 67 3.28 -6.11 6.49
N SER A 68 4.00 -6.21 7.62
CA SER A 68 5.38 -5.71 7.75
C SER A 68 6.32 -6.33 6.71
N ALA A 69 6.23 -7.65 6.49
CA ALA A 69 7.06 -8.33 5.50
C ALA A 69 6.73 -7.90 4.06
N HIS A 70 5.45 -7.64 3.76
CA HIS A 70 5.03 -7.10 2.46
C HIS A 70 5.56 -5.69 2.24
N VAL A 71 5.44 -4.81 3.25
CA VAL A 71 6.03 -3.46 3.23
C VAL A 71 7.52 -3.54 2.95
N HIS A 72 8.28 -4.34 3.72
CA HIS A 72 9.72 -4.49 3.56
C HIS A 72 10.13 -5.03 2.17
N LYS A 73 9.31 -5.89 1.56
CA LYS A 73 9.56 -6.36 0.18
C LYS A 73 9.32 -5.26 -0.83
N ALA A 74 8.21 -4.52 -0.68
CA ALA A 74 7.85 -3.40 -1.55
C ALA A 74 8.90 -2.29 -1.49
N THR A 75 9.44 -1.96 -0.31
CA THR A 75 10.50 -0.94 -0.21
C THR A 75 11.75 -1.31 -0.98
N LYS A 76 12.16 -2.58 -0.97
CA LYS A 76 13.28 -3.06 -1.80
C LYS A 76 13.00 -2.94 -3.30
N GLN A 77 11.76 -3.17 -3.72
CA GLN A 77 11.31 -3.02 -5.11
C GLN A 77 11.31 -1.54 -5.52
N PHE A 78 10.80 -0.64 -4.67
CA PHE A 78 10.87 0.79 -4.94
C PHE A 78 12.32 1.28 -5.00
N ASN A 79 13.16 0.89 -4.04
CA ASN A 79 14.55 1.35 -3.98
C ASN A 79 15.40 0.87 -5.17
N SER A 80 15.00 -0.17 -5.90
CA SER A 80 15.75 -0.62 -7.08
C SER A 80 15.53 0.26 -8.31
N ILE A 81 14.39 0.94 -8.40
CA ILE A 81 14.00 1.79 -9.54
C ILE A 81 13.95 3.28 -9.18
N ASN A 82 13.54 3.60 -7.95
CA ASN A 82 13.37 4.95 -7.42
C ASN A 82 14.19 5.19 -6.13
N PRO A 83 15.53 4.93 -6.13
CA PRO A 83 16.37 4.99 -4.92
C PRO A 83 16.46 6.38 -4.29
N ASN A 84 16.31 7.43 -5.10
CA ASN A 84 16.37 8.83 -4.66
C ASN A 84 14.99 9.38 -4.27
N ARG A 85 13.92 8.57 -4.42
CA ARG A 85 12.53 8.99 -4.23
C ARG A 85 12.20 10.26 -5.02
N GLU A 86 12.52 10.28 -6.31
CA GLU A 86 12.18 11.39 -7.20
C GLU A 86 10.67 11.46 -7.47
N TYR A 87 10.01 10.30 -7.42
CA TYR A 87 8.57 10.15 -7.54
C TYR A 87 7.99 9.52 -6.26
N PRO A 88 6.69 9.72 -5.98
CA PRO A 88 6.01 9.02 -4.91
C PRO A 88 5.99 7.49 -5.13
N ASN A 89 6.04 6.74 -4.03
CA ASN A 89 5.84 5.29 -4.00
C ASN A 89 4.47 4.97 -3.39
N VAL A 90 3.64 4.25 -4.14
CA VAL A 90 2.28 3.85 -3.73
C VAL A 90 2.24 2.34 -3.52
N LEU A 91 1.87 1.90 -2.32
CA LEU A 91 1.70 0.47 -2.01
C LEU A 91 0.22 0.11 -1.92
N ALA A 92 -0.24 -0.78 -2.80
CA ALA A 92 -1.60 -1.27 -2.81
C ALA A 92 -1.68 -2.68 -2.20
N PHE A 93 -2.55 -2.85 -1.20
CA PHE A 93 -2.89 -4.15 -0.63
C PHE A 93 -4.23 -4.62 -1.17
N VAL A 94 -4.25 -5.82 -1.76
CA VAL A 94 -5.50 -6.51 -2.14
C VAL A 94 -5.76 -7.65 -1.17
N ASN A 95 -6.73 -7.46 -0.30
CA ASN A 95 -7.05 -8.42 0.74
C ASN A 95 -8.10 -9.43 0.30
N PHE A 96 -7.73 -10.71 0.23
CA PHE A 96 -8.67 -11.84 0.12
C PHE A 96 -8.79 -12.61 1.43
N ASP A 97 -8.03 -12.24 2.47
CA ASP A 97 -8.09 -12.86 3.79
C ASP A 97 -9.19 -12.22 4.65
N THR A 98 -10.21 -13.00 4.99
CA THR A 98 -11.35 -12.55 5.81
C THR A 98 -10.99 -12.25 7.27
N LEU A 99 -9.81 -12.68 7.73
CA LEU A 99 -9.31 -12.41 9.07
C LEU A 99 -8.54 -11.09 9.18
N LYS A 100 -8.23 -10.44 8.04
CA LYS A 100 -7.50 -9.17 7.98
C LYS A 100 -8.41 -8.05 7.51
N ASN A 101 -8.19 -6.85 8.01
CA ASN A 101 -8.91 -5.65 7.62
C ASN A 101 -8.01 -4.40 7.65
N VAL A 102 -8.57 -3.27 7.23
CA VAL A 102 -7.83 -2.00 7.14
C VAL A 102 -7.30 -1.50 8.48
N HIS A 103 -7.90 -1.88 9.61
CA HIS A 103 -7.39 -1.54 10.94
C HIS A 103 -6.11 -2.30 11.28
N ASP A 104 -5.89 -3.49 10.72
CA ASP A 104 -4.63 -4.21 10.87
C ASP A 104 -3.50 -3.46 10.14
N LEU A 105 -3.78 -2.92 8.95
CA LEU A 105 -2.87 -2.03 8.25
C LEU A 105 -2.59 -0.79 9.11
N PHE A 106 -3.63 -0.07 9.54
CA PHE A 106 -3.46 1.12 10.39
C PHE A 106 -2.62 0.84 11.63
N THR A 107 -2.89 -0.27 12.32
CA THR A 107 -2.15 -0.70 13.51
C THR A 107 -0.69 -0.97 13.19
N THR A 108 -0.43 -1.62 12.05
CA THR A 108 0.94 -1.93 11.59
C THR A 108 1.71 -0.65 11.26
N LEU A 109 1.08 0.30 10.57
CA LEU A 109 1.72 1.55 10.15
C LEU A 109 1.98 2.48 11.35
N THR A 110 1.00 2.63 12.24
CA THR A 110 1.04 3.67 13.28
C THR A 110 1.54 3.16 14.61
N GLY A 111 1.50 1.85 14.84
CA GLY A 111 1.70 1.28 16.17
C GLY A 111 0.61 1.65 17.15
N HIS A 112 -0.57 2.05 16.67
CA HIS A 112 -1.71 2.35 17.50
C HIS A 112 -2.86 1.41 17.17
N ILE A 113 -3.50 0.88 18.21
CA ILE A 113 -4.76 0.14 18.10
C ILE A 113 -5.88 1.11 18.43
N LEU A 114 -6.94 1.11 17.62
CA LEU A 114 -8.20 1.76 17.96
C LEU A 114 -8.99 0.83 18.89
N LEU A 115 -9.23 1.29 20.13
CA LEU A 115 -10.04 0.57 21.11
C LEU A 115 -11.54 0.73 20.80
N GLU A 116 -12.38 -0.17 21.32
CA GLU A 116 -13.84 -0.05 21.21
C GLU A 116 -14.38 1.25 21.81
N SER A 117 -13.67 1.85 22.76
CA SER A 117 -13.98 3.15 23.34
C SER A 117 -13.77 4.34 22.38
N GLY A 118 -13.17 4.10 21.21
CA GLY A 118 -12.75 5.15 20.27
C GLY A 118 -11.38 5.77 20.60
N GLU A 119 -10.73 5.34 21.69
CA GLU A 119 -9.40 5.80 22.08
C GLU A 119 -8.30 5.02 21.33
N TYR A 120 -7.13 5.65 21.18
CA TYR A 120 -5.96 5.00 20.58
C TYR A 120 -4.98 4.53 21.66
N MET A 121 -4.55 3.27 21.58
CA MET A 121 -3.51 2.70 22.45
C MET A 121 -2.25 2.40 21.65
N LYS A 122 -1.10 2.94 22.10
CA LYS A 122 0.20 2.67 21.48
C LYS A 122 0.73 1.28 21.85
N ILE A 123 1.05 0.47 20.85
CA ILE A 123 1.75 -0.80 20.99
C ILE A 123 3.25 -0.61 20.67
N HIS A 124 4.12 -1.04 21.59
CA HIS A 124 5.57 -0.76 21.57
C HIS A 124 6.38 -1.45 20.43
N ARG A 125 5.75 -2.08 19.43
CA ARG A 125 6.42 -3.03 18.51
C ARG A 125 6.82 -2.49 17.13
N VAL A 126 6.58 -1.22 16.81
CA VAL A 126 6.72 -0.70 15.42
C VAL A 126 8.14 -0.30 15.02
N GLY A 127 9.08 -0.24 15.96
CA GLY A 127 10.44 0.26 15.70
C GLY A 127 11.29 -0.52 14.69
N ARG A 128 10.83 -1.67 14.17
CA ARG A 128 11.60 -2.47 13.20
C ARG A 128 11.32 -2.14 11.73
N ILE A 129 10.23 -1.43 11.41
CA ILE A 129 9.87 -1.12 10.01
C ILE A 129 9.83 0.38 9.70
N THR A 130 10.17 1.24 10.66
CA THR A 130 10.06 2.70 10.49
C THR A 130 10.79 3.19 9.23
N SER A 131 12.02 2.74 9.01
CA SER A 131 12.78 3.10 7.80
C SER A 131 12.14 2.62 6.50
N ASP A 132 11.36 1.54 6.54
CA ASP A 132 10.60 1.06 5.39
C ASP A 132 9.32 1.88 5.19
N LEU A 133 8.62 2.23 6.28
CA LEU A 133 7.43 3.08 6.23
C LEU A 133 7.73 4.44 5.59
N ASP A 134 8.89 5.00 5.90
CA ASP A 134 9.35 6.28 5.34
C ASP A 134 9.52 6.25 3.81
N GLN A 135 9.61 5.06 3.19
CA GLN A 135 9.77 4.92 1.74
C GLN A 135 8.45 4.92 0.97
N ILE A 136 7.30 4.88 1.66
CA ILE A 136 5.98 4.74 1.03
C ILE A 136 5.17 6.00 1.33
N ASP A 137 4.70 6.66 0.28
CA ASP A 137 3.97 7.93 0.38
C ASP A 137 2.46 7.71 0.54
N LEU A 138 1.94 6.60 0.00
CA LEU A 138 0.51 6.28 0.04
C LEU A 138 0.27 4.77 0.10
N TYR A 139 -0.62 4.36 0.98
CA TYR A 139 -1.13 3.01 1.06
C TYR A 139 -2.57 2.97 0.54
N LEU A 140 -2.87 2.06 -0.38
CA LEU A 140 -4.23 1.76 -0.83
C LEU A 140 -4.66 0.41 -0.26
N TRP A 141 -5.90 0.33 0.24
CA TRP A 141 -6.46 -0.91 0.77
C TRP A 141 -7.72 -1.31 0.02
N PHE A 142 -7.69 -2.52 -0.54
CA PHE A 142 -8.80 -3.17 -1.20
C PHE A 142 -9.23 -4.38 -0.37
N ASP A 143 -10.53 -4.59 -0.25
CA ASP A 143 -11.11 -5.84 0.23
C ASP A 143 -11.77 -6.53 -0.96
N LYS A 144 -11.15 -7.63 -1.38
CA LYS A 144 -11.39 -8.27 -2.68
C LYS A 144 -11.24 -7.23 -3.79
N GLU A 145 -12.28 -7.01 -4.60
CA GLU A 145 -12.26 -6.05 -5.70
C GLU A 145 -12.60 -4.61 -5.28
N LYS A 146 -13.03 -4.39 -4.03
CA LYS A 146 -13.57 -3.10 -3.61
C LYS A 146 -12.48 -2.26 -2.97
N PHE A 147 -12.28 -1.05 -3.49
CA PHE A 147 -11.50 -0.03 -2.80
C PHE A 147 -12.18 0.38 -1.48
N ILE A 148 -11.48 0.21 -0.36
CA ILE A 148 -12.02 0.49 0.97
C ILE A 148 -11.46 1.79 1.51
N ASN A 149 -10.14 1.97 1.49
CA ASN A 149 -9.52 3.15 2.10
C ASN A 149 -8.13 3.45 1.54
N LYS A 150 -7.64 4.64 1.84
CA LYS A 150 -6.25 5.05 1.64
C LYS A 150 -5.67 5.61 2.93
N ILE A 151 -4.39 5.37 3.18
CA ILE A 151 -3.66 5.89 4.34
C ILE A 151 -2.41 6.58 3.81
N TRP A 152 -2.21 7.84 4.19
CA TRP A 152 -1.02 8.61 3.83
C TRP A 152 0.17 8.14 4.68
N GLY A 153 1.34 7.97 4.05
CA GLY A 153 2.60 7.69 4.75
C GLY A 153 3.14 8.91 5.49
N GLU A 154 4.32 8.78 6.10
CA GLU A 154 4.99 9.93 6.71
C GLU A 154 5.38 10.96 5.64
N VAL A 155 5.15 12.24 5.96
CA VAL A 155 4.99 13.30 4.96
C VAL A 155 6.32 13.69 4.33
N HIS A 156 6.56 13.19 3.11
CA HIS A 156 7.40 13.90 2.14
C HIS A 156 6.55 15.00 1.52
N SER A 157 6.71 16.25 1.97
CA SER A 157 5.78 17.36 1.71
C SER A 157 5.46 17.59 0.23
N ILE A 158 6.46 17.47 -0.65
CA ILE A 158 6.28 17.63 -2.10
C ILE A 158 5.45 16.49 -2.70
N HIS A 159 5.66 15.25 -2.25
CA HIS A 159 4.93 14.09 -2.75
C HIS A 159 3.48 14.13 -2.28
N ASP A 160 3.26 14.49 -1.01
CA ASP A 160 1.93 14.65 -0.44
C ASP A 160 1.10 15.68 -1.23
N GLU A 161 1.67 16.85 -1.52
CA GLU A 161 1.00 17.86 -2.33
C GLU A 161 0.69 17.38 -3.74
N ASN A 162 1.63 16.68 -4.39
CA ASN A 162 1.45 16.17 -5.75
C ASN A 162 0.36 15.09 -5.79
N LEU A 163 0.42 14.12 -4.88
CA LEU A 163 -0.55 13.04 -4.81
C LEU A 163 -1.95 13.56 -4.46
N LYS A 164 -2.09 14.54 -3.56
CA LYS A 164 -3.41 15.13 -3.21
C LYS A 164 -4.07 15.89 -4.35
N LYS A 165 -3.31 16.37 -5.34
CA LYS A 165 -3.85 17.03 -6.54
C LYS A 165 -4.44 16.03 -7.53
N ILE A 166 -3.91 14.81 -7.58
CA ILE A 166 -4.24 13.82 -8.61
C ILE A 166 -5.07 12.64 -8.08
N ILE A 167 -4.98 12.31 -6.79
CA ILE A 167 -5.79 11.26 -6.15
C ILE A 167 -6.99 11.91 -5.43
N PRO A 168 -8.23 11.62 -5.84
CA PRO A 168 -9.41 12.24 -5.25
C PRO A 168 -9.56 11.89 -3.76
N ASN A 169 -9.99 12.87 -2.96
CA ASN A 169 -10.42 12.61 -1.59
C ASN A 169 -11.82 12.01 -1.58
N LYS A 170 -12.00 10.96 -0.77
CA LYS A 170 -13.26 10.23 -0.65
C LYS A 170 -14.43 11.15 -0.25
N ASP A 171 -14.12 12.28 0.38
CA ASP A 171 -15.08 13.25 0.90
C ASP A 171 -15.76 14.13 -0.17
N LYS A 172 -15.40 14.00 -1.44
CA LYS A 172 -16.03 14.77 -2.54
C LYS A 172 -16.99 13.98 -3.43
N ALA A 173 -17.33 12.74 -3.08
CA ALA A 173 -18.27 11.92 -3.84
C ALA A 173 -19.69 11.87 -3.22
N SER A 174 -20.08 12.90 -2.48
CA SER A 174 -21.40 13.00 -1.84
C SER A 174 -21.89 14.44 -1.80
N GLU A 175 -22.10 15.03 -2.97
CA GLU A 175 -23.02 16.15 -3.19
C GLU A 175 -23.85 15.88 -4.46
#